data_AF-A0A6J6JEA2-F1
#
_entry.id   AF-A0A6J6JEA2-F1
#
_cell.length_a   1.000
_cell.length_b   1.000
_cell.length_c   1.000
_cell.angle_alpha   90.00
_cell.angle_beta   90.00
_cell.angle_gamma   90.00
#
_symmetry.space_group_name_H-M   'P 1'
#
loop_
_entity.id
_entity.type
_entity.pdbx_description
1 polymer ?
#
loop_
_entity_poly.entity_id
_entity_poly.type
_entity_poly.pdbx_seq_one_letter_code
_entity_poly.pdbx_strand_id
1 'polypeptide(L)'
;MHRSQTATAILASALTTTLTLVSIVVGSTPAVAAKAPNIQHRPEAPNNQPRPGVAAPQYSFSGEGNNFANPEWGSVSRGFIRIAPQRYADGISTMSGADRPSARVVSNAISDQTQSIVNDRNLTDMVYVFGQFLDHDITRTISGTGDLQPIAVPTGDPQFDPASTGTTTIPFTRSTFVTGSGTAIANPRQQNNWVTAFIDGSQVYGSDRERASALRTMSGGMMKTSAGNLLPFNSLLLENDNDAHQVPDENLFLAGDVRANENPGIISLQTLFVREHNRIAGQIAARNPRLTDEEIYQKARQMVIAEMQWIAYNEYLPTLLGPTAMPAYRGYSPKVNPSISNEFSTAAYRFGHSMLDDEVGRLNNDGTEIDGGALELATSFFNPTVFDPSLPNHEGDIDVFIKAEISGKAQEVDTYLNDGVRNFLFGPPGAGGLDLAALNIQRGRDHGLADYNTMRAAYGLPKVTRFDQITSNAALASQLEATYGDVNSVDAWVGGLAEDHVAGGSLGQLFTRVIVDQFSRLRSGDRLYFEAWMSRPDVAAIKRTSLASIITANTALTTVQRNVFVTNG
;
A
#
# COMPACT_ATOMS: atom_id res chain seq x y z
N MET A 1 -31.82 -55.38 -10.68
CA MET A 1 -32.93 -55.78 -11.58
C MET A 1 -34.04 -54.74 -11.46
N HIS A 2 -34.50 -54.22 -12.61
CA HIS A 2 -35.58 -53.24 -12.84
C HIS A 2 -35.36 -51.80 -12.35
N ARG A 3 -35.03 -50.84 -13.25
CA ARG A 3 -35.81 -50.16 -14.33
C ARG A 3 -36.55 -48.94 -13.75
N SER A 4 -36.67 -47.77 -14.37
CA SER A 4 -36.10 -47.15 -15.59
C SER A 4 -36.70 -45.74 -15.72
N GLN A 5 -36.09 -44.90 -16.58
CA GLN A 5 -36.71 -43.79 -17.37
C GLN A 5 -37.08 -42.51 -16.58
N THR A 6 -36.86 -41.28 -17.06
CA THR A 6 -36.69 -40.77 -18.43
C THR A 6 -36.08 -39.36 -18.37
N ALA A 7 -35.32 -39.01 -19.41
CA ALA A 7 -34.82 -37.68 -19.68
C ALA A 7 -35.81 -36.82 -20.47
N THR A 8 -35.59 -35.50 -20.41
CA THR A 8 -35.62 -34.51 -21.52
C THR A 8 -36.74 -33.45 -21.54
N ALA A 9 -36.28 -32.20 -21.29
CA ALA A 9 -36.63 -30.91 -21.91
C ALA A 9 -38.03 -30.30 -21.78
N ILE A 10 -38.06 -29.02 -21.36
CA ILE A 10 -38.30 -27.87 -22.24
C ILE A 10 -37.79 -26.59 -21.56
N LEU A 11 -37.02 -25.82 -22.35
CA LEU A 11 -36.60 -24.44 -22.11
C LEU A 11 -37.80 -23.46 -22.05
N ALA A 12 -37.65 -22.40 -21.24
CA ALA A 12 -37.93 -20.99 -21.58
C ALA A 12 -38.61 -20.23 -20.43
N SER A 13 -37.83 -19.45 -19.68
CA SER A 13 -38.10 -18.01 -19.56
C SER A 13 -36.79 -17.31 -19.22
N ALA A 14 -36.41 -16.44 -20.14
CA ALA A 14 -35.22 -15.62 -20.10
C ALA A 14 -35.60 -14.21 -19.63
N LEU A 15 -34.60 -13.44 -19.22
CA LEU A 15 -34.58 -11.98 -19.09
C LEU A 15 -35.50 -11.37 -18.00
N THR A 16 -34.91 -10.97 -16.87
CA THR A 16 -34.67 -9.55 -16.51
C THR A 16 -34.22 -9.45 -15.06
N THR A 17 -32.92 -9.23 -14.81
CA THR A 17 -32.51 -8.38 -13.68
C THR A 17 -31.28 -7.60 -14.09
N THR A 18 -31.50 -6.31 -14.27
CA THR A 18 -30.60 -5.29 -14.74
C THR A 18 -29.56 -4.91 -13.68
N LEU A 19 -28.33 -4.66 -14.13
CA LEU A 19 -27.33 -3.83 -13.47
C LEU A 19 -27.97 -2.64 -12.75
N THR A 20 -27.73 -2.51 -11.44
CA THR A 20 -27.80 -1.20 -10.76
C THR A 20 -26.80 -1.18 -9.61
N LEU A 21 -25.67 -0.52 -9.81
CA LEU A 21 -24.78 -0.05 -8.75
C LEU A 21 -24.54 1.43 -9.03
N VAL A 22 -24.67 2.24 -7.97
CA VAL A 22 -24.41 3.70 -7.79
C VAL A 22 -25.65 4.55 -7.49
N SER A 23 -25.60 5.27 -6.34
CA SER A 23 -25.87 6.73 -6.12
C SER A 23 -26.04 6.99 -4.60
N ILE A 24 -25.14 7.67 -3.85
CA ILE A 24 -24.82 9.13 -3.71
C ILE A 24 -26.02 10.02 -3.31
N VAL A 25 -25.88 10.89 -2.27
CA VAL A 25 -26.13 12.37 -2.27
C VAL A 25 -25.54 13.04 -1.01
N VAL A 26 -24.69 14.08 -1.16
CA VAL A 26 -24.78 15.34 -0.37
C VAL A 26 -24.44 16.54 -1.27
N GLY A 27 -25.31 17.57 -1.24
CA GLY A 27 -25.25 18.76 -2.07
C GLY A 27 -24.37 19.90 -1.52
N SER A 28 -23.89 20.74 -2.43
CA SER A 28 -23.07 21.93 -2.19
C SER A 28 -23.89 23.21 -2.18
N THR A 29 -23.55 24.16 -1.29
CA THR A 29 -23.88 25.60 -1.42
C THR A 29 -22.58 26.43 -1.43
N PRO A 30 -22.53 27.60 -2.09
CA PRO A 30 -21.28 28.33 -2.31
C PRO A 30 -20.99 29.35 -1.21
N ALA A 31 -19.76 29.40 -0.71
CA ALA A 31 -19.28 30.43 0.21
C ALA A 31 -18.60 31.58 -0.54
N VAL A 32 -18.97 32.80 -0.14
CA VAL A 32 -18.55 34.10 -0.69
C VAL A 32 -17.11 34.44 -0.27
N ALA A 33 -16.32 34.94 -1.23
CA ALA A 33 -14.95 35.40 -1.01
C ALA A 33 -14.90 36.76 -0.29
N ALA A 34 -14.08 36.86 0.77
CA ALA A 34 -13.70 38.12 1.39
C ALA A 34 -12.17 38.32 1.33
N LYS A 35 -11.75 39.49 0.84
CA LYS A 35 -10.36 39.94 0.67
C LYS A 35 -9.68 40.19 2.03
N ALA A 36 -8.47 39.65 2.21
CA ALA A 36 -7.59 39.99 3.34
C ALA A 36 -6.65 41.18 2.98
N PRO A 37 -6.30 42.04 3.95
CA PRO A 37 -5.46 43.21 3.71
C PRO A 37 -3.96 42.87 3.75
N ASN A 38 -3.21 43.66 2.98
CA ASN A 38 -1.79 43.56 2.72
C ASN A 38 -0.96 44.11 3.90
N ILE A 39 -0.11 43.29 4.52
CA ILE A 39 0.90 43.74 5.49
C ILE A 39 2.28 43.27 5.01
N GLN A 40 3.11 44.24 4.61
CA GLN A 40 4.52 44.02 4.31
C GLN A 40 5.32 43.85 5.60
N HIS A 41 6.12 42.79 5.72
CA HIS A 41 7.21 42.73 6.70
C HIS A 41 8.49 42.11 6.09
N ARG A 42 9.61 42.78 6.37
CA ARG A 42 10.99 42.42 6.00
C ARG A 42 11.44 41.08 6.60
N PRO A 43 12.43 40.38 6.00
CA PRO A 43 12.84 39.05 6.42
C PRO A 43 13.80 39.09 7.62
N GLU A 44 13.41 38.44 8.72
CA GLU A 44 14.32 37.94 9.77
C GLU A 44 14.46 36.42 9.63
N ALA A 45 15.66 35.90 9.89
CA ALA A 45 15.97 34.48 9.78
C ALA A 45 15.11 33.63 10.76
N PRO A 46 14.55 32.46 10.35
CA PRO A 46 13.65 31.72 11.22
C PRO A 46 14.45 30.96 12.28
N ASN A 47 14.29 31.38 13.53
CA ASN A 47 14.59 30.55 14.70
C ASN A 47 13.45 29.54 14.84
N ASN A 48 13.65 28.29 14.42
CA ASN A 48 12.65 27.20 14.41
C ASN A 48 12.35 26.59 15.81
N GLN A 49 12.63 27.30 16.90
CA GLN A 49 12.14 26.89 18.22
C GLN A 49 10.67 27.34 18.36
N PRO A 50 9.74 26.49 18.84
CA PRO A 50 8.38 26.91 19.13
C PRO A 50 8.40 28.09 20.12
N ARG A 51 7.81 29.23 19.73
CA ARG A 51 7.63 30.35 20.65
C ARG A 51 6.68 29.91 21.79
N PRO A 52 6.95 30.26 23.05
CA PRO A 52 6.01 29.99 24.13
C PRO A 52 4.63 30.59 23.82
N GLY A 53 3.59 29.75 23.78
CA GLY A 53 2.21 30.18 23.52
C GLY A 53 1.67 29.92 22.11
N VAL A 54 2.46 29.38 21.18
CA VAL A 54 1.98 28.89 19.88
C VAL A 54 1.77 27.38 19.95
N ALA A 55 0.58 26.89 19.58
CA ALA A 55 0.30 25.46 19.52
C ALA A 55 1.30 24.75 18.60
N ALA A 56 1.73 23.54 18.98
CA ALA A 56 2.62 22.73 18.14
C ALA A 56 1.95 22.49 16.78
N PRO A 57 2.71 22.56 15.67
CA PRO A 57 2.10 22.45 14.34
C PRO A 57 1.67 21.00 14.07
N GLN A 58 0.40 20.80 13.70
CA GLN A 58 -0.21 19.48 13.50
C GLN A 58 -0.44 19.19 12.02
N TYR A 59 -0.38 17.93 11.62
CA TYR A 59 -0.90 17.50 10.32
C TYR A 59 -2.42 17.69 10.33
N SER A 60 -2.97 18.37 9.33
CA SER A 60 -4.38 18.22 9.00
C SER A 60 -4.64 16.79 8.54
N PHE A 61 -5.81 16.23 8.83
CA PHE A 61 -6.17 14.89 8.32
C PHE A 61 -6.15 14.79 6.80
N SER A 62 -6.42 15.89 6.09
CA SER A 62 -6.38 15.94 4.62
C SER A 62 -4.99 16.18 4.02
N GLY A 63 -3.94 16.39 4.83
CA GLY A 63 -2.60 16.81 4.39
C GLY A 63 -2.46 18.27 3.91
N GLU A 64 -3.57 19.02 3.78
CA GLU A 64 -3.56 20.42 3.31
C GLU A 64 -2.80 21.38 4.25
N GLY A 65 -2.12 22.37 3.68
CA GLY A 65 -1.41 23.41 4.43
C GLY A 65 -0.07 22.95 5.01
N ASN A 66 0.41 21.75 4.66
CA ASN A 66 1.77 21.33 4.97
C ASN A 66 2.79 22.30 4.32
N ASN A 67 2.63 22.58 3.03
CA ASN A 67 3.43 23.58 2.33
C ASN A 67 2.72 24.95 2.28
N PHE A 68 3.37 26.03 2.72
CA PHE A 68 2.73 27.36 2.75
C PHE A 68 2.50 27.98 1.37
N ALA A 69 3.40 27.76 0.43
CA ALA A 69 3.31 28.33 -0.92
C ALA A 69 2.39 27.52 -1.83
N ASN A 70 2.29 26.21 -1.57
CA ASN A 70 1.46 25.27 -2.31
C ASN A 70 0.63 24.42 -1.33
N PRO A 71 -0.43 24.97 -0.72
CA PRO A 71 -1.18 24.30 0.36
C PRO A 71 -1.72 22.91 -0.01
N GLU A 72 -1.94 22.65 -1.29
CA GLU A 72 -2.51 21.40 -1.80
C GLU A 72 -1.46 20.31 -2.07
N TRP A 73 -0.16 20.61 -1.98
CA TRP A 73 0.87 19.60 -2.22
C TRP A 73 0.83 18.49 -1.16
N GLY A 74 0.65 17.26 -1.62
CA GLY A 74 0.52 16.08 -0.77
C GLY A 74 -0.83 15.91 -0.07
N SER A 75 -1.82 16.76 -0.35
CA SER A 75 -3.17 16.58 0.21
C SER A 75 -3.90 15.40 -0.45
N VAL A 76 -4.95 14.91 0.22
CA VAL A 76 -5.90 13.94 -0.35
C VAL A 76 -6.53 14.45 -1.66
N SER A 77 -6.96 13.52 -2.50
CA SER A 77 -7.64 13.75 -3.79
C SER A 77 -6.84 14.60 -4.78
N ARG A 78 -5.51 14.56 -4.72
CA ARG A 78 -4.62 15.26 -5.66
C ARG A 78 -4.02 14.29 -6.66
N GLY A 79 -3.82 14.78 -7.88
CA GLY A 79 -3.18 13.99 -8.92
C GLY A 79 -1.77 13.54 -8.51
N PHE A 80 -1.42 12.30 -8.84
CA PHE A 80 -0.02 11.88 -8.80
C PHE A 80 0.83 12.84 -9.66
N ILE A 81 2.11 12.99 -9.33
CA ILE A 81 3.06 13.60 -10.25
C ILE A 81 3.57 12.55 -11.25
N ARG A 82 4.29 13.01 -12.28
CA ARG A 82 4.91 12.17 -13.30
C ARG A 82 6.37 12.57 -13.42
N ILE A 83 7.28 11.60 -13.37
CA ILE A 83 8.71 11.82 -13.65
C ILE A 83 9.02 11.38 -15.07
N ALA A 84 8.49 10.22 -15.48
CA ALA A 84 8.52 9.74 -16.85
C ALA A 84 7.34 10.35 -17.66
N PRO A 85 7.50 10.51 -18.98
CA PRO A 85 6.40 10.95 -19.84
C PRO A 85 5.26 9.93 -19.81
N GLN A 86 4.03 10.40 -19.98
CA GLN A 86 2.87 9.53 -20.12
C GLN A 86 2.87 8.83 -21.48
N ARG A 87 2.40 7.58 -21.54
CA ARG A 87 2.39 6.74 -22.75
C ARG A 87 1.00 6.22 -23.10
N TYR A 88 -0.03 7.06 -23.05
CA TYR A 88 -1.35 6.69 -23.62
C TYR A 88 -1.26 6.47 -25.13
N ALA A 89 -2.02 5.53 -25.68
CA ALA A 89 -1.95 5.15 -27.10
C ALA A 89 -2.33 6.31 -28.04
N ASP A 90 -3.28 7.14 -27.62
CA ASP A 90 -3.71 8.37 -28.29
C ASP A 90 -2.98 9.62 -27.76
N GLY A 91 -2.07 9.46 -26.79
CA GLY A 91 -1.44 10.55 -26.04
C GLY A 91 -2.38 11.30 -25.09
N ILE A 92 -3.62 10.84 -24.90
CA ILE A 92 -4.64 11.52 -24.10
C ILE A 92 -5.14 10.62 -22.97
N SER A 93 -5.77 9.49 -23.29
CA SER A 93 -6.45 8.65 -22.30
C SER A 93 -6.65 7.19 -22.70
N THR A 94 -6.51 6.82 -23.97
CA THR A 94 -6.62 5.42 -24.42
C THR A 94 -5.50 4.59 -23.80
N MET A 95 -5.85 3.49 -23.12
CA MET A 95 -4.90 2.62 -22.43
C MET A 95 -3.68 2.28 -23.29
N SER A 96 -2.51 2.25 -22.66
CA SER A 96 -1.29 1.87 -23.36
C SER A 96 -1.20 0.35 -23.56
N GLY A 97 -0.30 -0.10 -24.42
CA GLY A 97 0.03 -1.53 -24.51
C GLY A 97 -0.95 -2.38 -25.32
N ALA A 98 -1.77 -1.77 -26.18
CA ALA A 98 -2.56 -2.49 -27.19
C ALA A 98 -1.67 -3.22 -28.22
N ASP A 99 -0.43 -2.78 -28.34
CA ASP A 99 0.67 -3.37 -29.13
C ASP A 99 1.48 -4.42 -28.36
N ARG A 100 1.09 -4.77 -27.13
CA ARG A 100 1.77 -5.74 -26.26
C ARG A 100 0.89 -6.97 -26.02
N PRO A 101 1.45 -8.11 -25.61
CA PRO A 101 0.66 -9.26 -25.18
C PRO A 101 -0.33 -8.89 -24.07
N SER A 102 -1.43 -9.63 -23.94
CA SER A 102 -2.36 -9.42 -22.83
C SER A 102 -1.66 -9.58 -21.49
N ALA A 103 -2.12 -8.86 -20.46
CA ALA A 103 -1.49 -8.90 -19.14
C ALA A 103 -1.45 -10.33 -18.55
N ARG A 104 -2.46 -11.17 -18.84
CA ARG A 104 -2.48 -12.58 -18.44
C ARG A 104 -1.46 -13.43 -19.20
N VAL A 105 -1.22 -13.17 -20.50
CA VAL A 105 -0.13 -13.83 -21.24
C VAL A 105 1.22 -13.54 -20.58
N VAL A 106 1.47 -12.27 -20.24
CA VAL A 106 2.72 -11.87 -19.57
C VAL A 106 2.84 -12.52 -18.20
N SER A 107 1.77 -12.49 -17.39
CA SER A 107 1.74 -13.15 -16.07
C SER A 107 2.08 -14.64 -16.16
N ASN A 108 1.46 -15.38 -17.07
CA ASN A 108 1.75 -16.81 -17.27
C ASN A 108 3.19 -17.08 -17.72
N ALA A 109 3.79 -16.19 -18.52
CA ALA A 109 5.12 -16.40 -19.07
C ALA A 109 6.25 -16.00 -18.10
N ILE A 110 6.01 -15.01 -17.24
CA ILE A 110 7.05 -14.31 -16.48
C ILE A 110 6.88 -14.44 -14.96
N SER A 111 5.65 -14.63 -14.48
CA SER A 111 5.31 -14.56 -13.05
C SER A 111 4.89 -15.87 -12.42
N ASP A 112 4.94 -16.98 -13.15
CA ASP A 112 4.56 -18.30 -12.62
C ASP A 112 5.62 -18.84 -11.65
N GLN A 113 5.25 -18.96 -10.37
CA GLN A 113 6.10 -19.53 -9.32
C GLN A 113 5.72 -21.00 -9.09
N THR A 114 6.63 -21.93 -9.40
CA THR A 114 6.37 -23.37 -9.21
C THR A 114 6.98 -23.94 -7.93
N GLN A 115 7.79 -23.16 -7.22
CA GLN A 115 8.44 -23.53 -5.95
C GLN A 115 8.75 -22.27 -5.14
N SER A 116 8.81 -22.43 -3.81
CA SER A 116 9.26 -21.37 -2.90
C SER A 116 10.69 -20.91 -3.24
N ILE A 117 10.87 -19.60 -3.37
CA ILE A 117 12.15 -18.92 -3.63
C ILE A 117 12.35 -17.94 -2.49
N VAL A 118 12.97 -18.43 -1.42
CA VAL A 118 13.19 -17.63 -0.21
C VAL A 118 14.23 -16.55 -0.46
N ASN A 119 13.98 -15.34 0.05
CA ASN A 119 14.88 -14.22 -0.06
C ASN A 119 16.30 -14.53 0.49
N ASP A 120 17.32 -14.37 -0.35
CA ASP A 120 18.71 -14.72 -0.02
C ASP A 120 19.43 -13.69 0.87
N ARG A 121 18.79 -12.54 1.12
CA ARG A 121 19.24 -11.47 2.02
C ARG A 121 18.65 -11.58 3.43
N ASN A 122 17.96 -12.70 3.73
CA ASN A 122 17.33 -12.98 5.02
C ASN A 122 16.27 -11.95 5.43
N LEU A 123 15.59 -11.32 4.46
CA LEU A 123 14.47 -10.45 4.74
C LEU A 123 13.32 -11.24 5.36
N THR A 124 12.72 -10.68 6.41
CA THR A 124 11.52 -11.26 7.03
C THR A 124 10.26 -10.84 6.29
N ASP A 125 9.17 -11.55 6.54
CA ASP A 125 7.84 -11.19 6.04
C ASP A 125 7.43 -9.76 6.47
N MET A 126 7.87 -9.32 7.65
CA MET A 126 7.67 -7.96 8.16
C MET A 126 8.13 -6.87 7.16
N VAL A 127 9.05 -7.16 6.23
CA VAL A 127 9.41 -6.21 5.17
C VAL A 127 8.22 -5.89 4.26
N TYR A 128 7.50 -6.90 3.75
CA TYR A 128 6.37 -6.62 2.87
C TYR A 128 5.15 -6.15 3.68
N VAL A 129 4.94 -6.65 4.90
CA VAL A 129 3.81 -6.23 5.77
C VAL A 129 3.96 -4.75 6.15
N PHE A 130 5.13 -4.33 6.62
CA PHE A 130 5.39 -2.93 6.94
C PHE A 130 5.44 -2.06 5.68
N GLY A 131 5.95 -2.59 4.56
CA GLY A 131 5.92 -1.92 3.27
C GLY A 131 4.50 -1.60 2.80
N GLN A 132 3.59 -2.56 2.90
CA GLN A 132 2.16 -2.39 2.62
C GLN A 132 1.49 -1.44 3.61
N PHE A 133 1.81 -1.54 4.91
CA PHE A 133 1.31 -0.61 5.93
C PHE A 133 1.73 0.85 5.65
N LEU A 134 2.95 1.07 5.15
CA LEU A 134 3.41 2.39 4.68
C LEU A 134 2.75 2.80 3.36
N ASP A 135 2.57 1.89 2.40
CA ASP A 135 1.86 2.18 1.15
C ASP A 135 0.46 2.70 1.46
N HIS A 136 -0.23 2.08 2.42
CA HIS A 136 -1.58 2.48 2.82
C HIS A 136 -1.66 3.88 3.45
N ASP A 137 -0.55 4.39 4.00
CA ASP A 137 -0.45 5.77 4.50
C ASP A 137 -0.32 6.78 3.36
N ILE A 138 0.46 6.44 2.32
CA ILE A 138 0.94 7.42 1.34
C ILE A 138 0.28 7.28 -0.03
N THR A 139 -0.29 6.13 -0.38
CA THR A 139 -0.94 5.90 -1.68
C THR A 139 -2.29 5.17 -1.58
N ARG A 140 -3.25 5.65 -2.39
CA ARG A 140 -4.50 4.94 -2.69
C ARG A 140 -5.00 5.35 -4.06
N THR A 141 -5.21 4.36 -4.93
CA THR A 141 -5.88 4.54 -6.22
C THR A 141 -7.21 3.79 -6.19
N ILE A 142 -8.31 4.49 -6.49
CA ILE A 142 -9.66 3.91 -6.49
C ILE A 142 -10.06 3.53 -7.92
N SER A 143 -10.55 2.30 -8.11
CA SER A 143 -11.18 1.84 -9.37
C SER A 143 -12.47 2.62 -9.63
N GLY A 144 -12.70 3.03 -10.88
CA GLY A 144 -13.95 3.68 -11.28
C GLY A 144 -15.13 2.70 -11.37
N THR A 145 -16.29 3.20 -11.83
CA THR A 145 -17.53 2.41 -11.90
C THR A 145 -18.03 2.09 -13.31
N GLY A 146 -17.42 2.63 -14.38
CA GLY A 146 -17.98 2.50 -15.74
C GLY A 146 -16.99 2.32 -16.90
N ASP A 147 -15.69 2.46 -16.69
CA ASP A 147 -14.66 2.31 -17.74
C ASP A 147 -14.04 0.91 -17.66
N LEU A 148 -14.83 -0.09 -18.06
CA LEU A 148 -14.46 -1.51 -18.03
C LEU A 148 -13.44 -1.83 -19.13
N GLN A 149 -12.31 -2.41 -18.73
CA GLN A 149 -11.22 -2.80 -19.61
C GLN A 149 -10.72 -4.20 -19.22
N PRO A 150 -11.58 -5.21 -19.34
CA PRO A 150 -11.29 -6.56 -18.88
C PRO A 150 -10.05 -7.13 -19.55
N ILE A 151 -9.26 -7.91 -18.80
CA ILE A 151 -8.01 -8.49 -19.28
C ILE A 151 -8.34 -9.75 -20.07
N ALA A 152 -7.93 -9.78 -21.33
CA ALA A 152 -8.11 -10.94 -22.19
C ALA A 152 -7.31 -12.16 -21.66
N VAL A 153 -8.02 -13.28 -21.45
CA VAL A 153 -7.44 -14.56 -21.05
C VAL A 153 -7.11 -15.38 -22.31
N PRO A 154 -5.93 -16.01 -22.39
CA PRO A 154 -5.60 -16.90 -23.51
C PRO A 154 -6.57 -18.08 -23.60
N THR A 155 -6.98 -18.46 -24.81
CA THR A 155 -7.80 -19.66 -25.02
C THR A 155 -7.12 -20.88 -24.42
N GLY A 156 -7.84 -21.62 -23.57
CA GLY A 156 -7.30 -22.81 -22.92
C GLY A 156 -6.37 -22.52 -21.74
N ASP A 157 -6.37 -21.29 -21.20
CA ASP A 157 -5.71 -20.99 -19.93
C ASP A 157 -6.23 -21.97 -18.86
N PRO A 158 -5.34 -22.75 -18.21
CA PRO A 158 -5.77 -23.84 -17.33
C PRO A 158 -6.53 -23.36 -16.09
N GLN A 159 -6.33 -22.10 -15.67
CA GLN A 159 -6.92 -21.56 -14.45
C GLN A 159 -8.22 -20.81 -14.74
N PHE A 160 -8.24 -20.02 -15.82
CA PHE A 160 -9.35 -19.12 -16.14
C PHE A 160 -10.22 -19.61 -17.30
N ASP A 161 -9.68 -20.30 -18.29
CA ASP A 161 -10.44 -20.82 -19.45
C ASP A 161 -10.18 -22.32 -19.71
N PRO A 162 -10.36 -23.22 -18.72
CA PRO A 162 -10.04 -24.65 -18.87
C PRO A 162 -10.89 -25.35 -19.94
N ALA A 163 -12.08 -24.81 -20.24
CA ALA A 163 -12.95 -25.30 -21.31
C ALA A 163 -12.57 -24.79 -22.71
N SER A 164 -11.50 -23.98 -22.82
CA SER A 164 -11.02 -23.42 -24.08
C SER A 164 -12.09 -22.66 -24.86
N THR A 165 -12.91 -21.88 -24.15
CA THR A 165 -14.00 -21.10 -24.77
C THR A 165 -13.47 -19.97 -25.64
N GLY A 166 -12.28 -19.44 -25.32
CA GLY A 166 -11.69 -18.27 -25.97
C GLY A 166 -12.43 -16.96 -25.71
N THR A 167 -13.35 -16.95 -24.73
CA THR A 167 -14.18 -15.78 -24.40
C THR A 167 -13.98 -15.28 -22.97
N THR A 168 -13.26 -16.01 -22.13
CA THR A 168 -13.04 -15.62 -20.75
C THR A 168 -12.17 -14.36 -20.64
N THR A 169 -12.46 -13.56 -19.63
CA THR A 169 -11.65 -12.38 -19.27
C THR A 169 -11.53 -12.28 -17.76
N ILE A 170 -10.47 -11.63 -17.27
CA ILE A 170 -10.35 -11.22 -15.86
C ILE A 170 -10.97 -9.82 -15.72
N PRO A 171 -11.92 -9.59 -14.81
CA PRO A 171 -12.53 -8.28 -14.62
C PRO A 171 -11.50 -7.20 -14.28
N PHE A 172 -11.59 -6.05 -14.94
CA PHE A 172 -10.76 -4.89 -14.62
C PHE A 172 -11.51 -3.61 -14.98
N THR A 173 -11.52 -2.66 -14.04
CA THR A 173 -12.07 -1.32 -14.25
C THR A 173 -10.97 -0.29 -14.07
N ARG A 174 -10.89 0.66 -15.00
CA ARG A 174 -9.89 1.72 -14.96
C ARG A 174 -10.07 2.61 -13.73
N SER A 175 -8.96 3.14 -13.24
CA SER A 175 -8.93 4.02 -12.07
C SER A 175 -9.70 5.30 -12.31
N THR A 176 -10.27 5.84 -11.23
CA THR A 176 -10.68 7.24 -11.16
C THR A 176 -9.51 8.18 -11.48
N PHE A 177 -9.83 9.38 -11.95
CA PHE A 177 -8.83 10.35 -12.41
C PHE A 177 -9.25 11.77 -12.04
N VAL A 178 -8.28 12.70 -12.06
CA VAL A 178 -8.48 14.12 -11.79
C VAL A 178 -9.56 14.66 -12.74
N THR A 179 -10.62 15.24 -12.19
CA THR A 179 -11.69 15.87 -12.96
C THR A 179 -11.11 16.90 -13.93
N GLY A 180 -11.46 16.80 -15.21
CA GLY A 180 -10.97 17.69 -16.26
C GLY A 180 -9.65 17.28 -16.92
N SER A 181 -8.95 16.27 -16.41
CA SER A 181 -7.81 15.65 -17.14
C SER A 181 -8.29 14.67 -18.21
N GLY A 182 -7.39 14.26 -19.12
CA GLY A 182 -7.71 13.30 -20.19
C GLY A 182 -8.50 13.90 -21.35
N THR A 183 -8.33 15.20 -21.63
CA THR A 183 -9.11 15.93 -22.64
C THR A 183 -8.33 16.28 -23.90
N ALA A 184 -6.99 16.32 -23.82
CA ALA A 184 -6.11 16.62 -24.96
C ALA A 184 -4.68 16.09 -24.68
N ILE A 185 -3.81 16.08 -25.70
CA ILE A 185 -2.39 15.69 -25.55
C ILE A 185 -1.67 16.59 -24.54
N ALA A 186 -2.04 17.87 -24.48
CA ALA A 186 -1.50 18.83 -23.50
C ALA A 186 -2.11 18.69 -22.08
N ASN A 187 -3.16 17.88 -21.93
CA ASN A 187 -3.85 17.62 -20.67
C ASN A 187 -4.32 16.14 -20.62
N PRO A 188 -3.38 15.18 -20.62
CA PRO A 188 -3.68 13.77 -20.65
C PRO A 188 -4.24 13.29 -19.30
N ARG A 189 -4.76 12.07 -19.24
CA ARG A 189 -5.46 11.52 -18.06
C ARG A 189 -4.50 11.39 -16.88
N GLN A 190 -4.92 11.88 -15.72
CA GLN A 190 -4.09 11.87 -14.52
C GLN A 190 -4.83 11.22 -13.35
N GLN A 191 -4.25 10.19 -12.73
CA GLN A 191 -4.86 9.51 -11.60
C GLN A 191 -4.66 10.26 -10.28
N ASN A 192 -5.63 10.12 -9.37
CA ASN A 192 -5.63 10.72 -8.04
C ASN A 192 -4.96 9.82 -7.02
N ASN A 193 -4.30 10.43 -6.05
CA ASN A 193 -4.07 9.84 -4.75
C ASN A 193 -5.25 10.15 -3.83
N TRP A 194 -5.90 9.13 -3.27
CA TRP A 194 -7.08 9.29 -2.41
C TRP A 194 -6.77 9.34 -0.91
N VAL A 195 -5.49 9.24 -0.54
CA VAL A 195 -4.96 9.48 0.81
C VAL A 195 -3.93 10.61 0.78
N THR A 196 -3.44 11.03 1.94
CA THR A 196 -2.35 12.02 2.00
C THR A 196 -1.08 11.41 1.37
N ALA A 197 -0.13 12.24 0.93
CA ALA A 197 1.16 11.74 0.45
C ALA A 197 2.18 11.55 1.58
N PHE A 198 1.93 12.10 2.76
CA PHE A 198 2.91 12.19 3.84
C PHE A 198 2.93 10.88 4.64
N ILE A 199 4.07 10.56 5.25
CA ILE A 199 4.09 9.55 6.31
C ILE A 199 3.56 10.25 7.57
N ASP A 200 2.24 10.41 7.64
CA ASP A 200 1.53 11.17 8.68
C ASP A 200 0.53 10.32 9.49
N GLY A 201 0.65 9.00 9.39
CA GLY A 201 -0.12 8.06 10.17
C GLY A 201 -1.59 8.02 9.74
N SER A 202 -1.92 8.46 8.53
CA SER A 202 -3.29 8.49 8.02
C SER A 202 -3.91 7.09 7.96
N GLN A 203 -3.10 6.04 7.81
CA GLN A 203 -3.57 4.66 7.92
C GLN A 203 -4.05 4.29 9.33
N VAL A 204 -3.57 4.97 10.38
CA VAL A 204 -4.04 4.80 11.78
C VAL A 204 -5.10 5.82 12.16
N TYR A 205 -4.99 7.06 11.69
CA TYR A 205 -5.79 8.20 12.16
C TYR A 205 -6.88 8.67 11.18
N GLY A 206 -6.88 8.17 9.95
CA GLY A 206 -7.78 8.60 8.88
C GLY A 206 -7.23 9.76 8.05
N SER A 207 -7.67 9.81 6.79
CA SER A 207 -7.40 10.88 5.82
C SER A 207 -8.44 12.01 5.83
N ASP A 208 -9.41 11.94 6.75
CA ASP A 208 -10.47 12.94 6.92
C ASP A 208 -10.90 13.04 8.39
N ARG A 209 -11.60 14.14 8.73
CA ARG A 209 -12.02 14.43 10.10
C ARG A 209 -13.12 13.50 10.60
N GLU A 210 -14.01 13.04 9.73
CA GLU A 210 -15.13 12.18 10.09
C GLU A 210 -14.61 10.84 10.58
N ARG A 211 -13.74 10.20 9.78
CA ARG A 211 -13.06 8.96 10.16
C ARG A 211 -12.19 9.13 11.40
N ALA A 212 -11.38 10.19 11.46
CA ALA A 212 -10.56 10.46 12.64
C ALA A 212 -11.40 10.60 13.92
N SER A 213 -12.59 11.21 13.82
CA SER A 213 -13.51 11.35 14.95
C SER A 213 -14.16 10.01 15.32
N ALA A 214 -14.52 9.20 14.32
CA ALA A 214 -15.10 7.88 14.52
C ALA A 214 -14.15 6.94 15.29
N LEU A 215 -12.84 7.08 15.08
CA LEU A 215 -11.80 6.25 15.70
C LEU A 215 -11.43 6.66 17.13
N ARG A 216 -11.89 7.82 17.63
CA ARG A 216 -11.50 8.36 18.95
C ARG A 216 -12.55 8.11 20.02
N THR A 217 -12.13 7.88 21.26
CA THR A 217 -13.04 7.84 22.41
C THR A 217 -13.53 9.23 22.81
N MET A 218 -12.84 10.29 22.36
CA MET A 218 -13.00 11.68 22.81
C MET A 218 -12.78 11.86 24.32
N SER A 219 -12.06 10.93 24.95
CA SER A 219 -11.68 10.99 26.36
C SER A 219 -10.25 10.50 26.58
N GLY A 220 -9.46 11.30 27.32
CA GLY A 220 -8.09 10.95 27.70
C GLY A 220 -7.09 10.93 26.53
N GLY A 221 -7.47 11.47 25.37
CA GLY A 221 -6.70 11.45 24.14
C GLY A 221 -6.60 10.08 23.51
N MET A 222 -7.55 9.17 23.78
CA MET A 222 -7.46 7.76 23.39
C MET A 222 -8.18 7.46 22.06
N MET A 223 -7.66 6.46 21.37
CA MET A 223 -8.30 5.75 20.26
C MET A 223 -9.23 4.65 20.80
N LYS A 224 -10.34 4.40 20.11
CA LYS A 224 -11.27 3.31 20.42
C LYS A 224 -10.61 1.96 20.15
N THR A 225 -11.00 0.98 20.93
CA THR A 225 -10.63 -0.43 20.77
C THR A 225 -11.84 -1.31 21.07
N SER A 226 -11.86 -2.52 20.52
CA SER A 226 -12.82 -3.57 20.88
C SER A 226 -12.26 -4.47 22.00
N ALA A 227 -12.93 -5.59 22.26
CA ALA A 227 -12.45 -6.58 23.22
C ALA A 227 -11.05 -7.10 22.83
N GLY A 228 -10.22 -7.42 23.83
CA GLY A 228 -8.84 -7.84 23.56
C GLY A 228 -7.90 -6.71 23.12
N ASN A 229 -8.31 -5.44 23.25
CA ASN A 229 -7.51 -4.29 22.81
C ASN A 229 -7.17 -4.34 21.31
N LEU A 230 -8.10 -4.89 20.52
CA LEU A 230 -8.08 -4.92 19.06
C LEU A 230 -8.73 -3.64 18.51
N LEU A 231 -8.66 -3.44 17.19
CA LEU A 231 -9.34 -2.34 16.51
C LEU A 231 -10.85 -2.33 16.79
N PRO A 232 -11.53 -1.17 16.75
CA PRO A 232 -12.98 -1.12 16.84
C PRO A 232 -13.62 -1.75 15.60
N PHE A 233 -14.82 -2.32 15.71
CA PHE A 233 -15.58 -2.80 14.54
C PHE A 233 -16.22 -1.62 13.77
N ASN A 234 -16.49 -1.82 12.48
CA ASN A 234 -17.13 -0.86 11.57
C ASN A 234 -18.64 -0.70 11.81
N SER A 235 -19.03 -0.55 13.08
CA SER A 235 -20.41 -0.36 13.54
C SER A 235 -21.11 0.89 12.99
N LEU A 236 -20.35 1.85 12.44
CA LEU A 236 -20.87 3.06 11.81
C LEU A 236 -21.02 2.92 10.29
N LEU A 237 -20.64 1.77 9.71
CA LEU A 237 -20.68 1.51 8.27
C LEU A 237 -19.98 2.62 7.45
N LEU A 238 -18.82 3.07 7.94
CA LEU A 238 -17.94 3.92 7.14
C LEU A 238 -17.39 3.07 5.97
N GLU A 239 -16.98 3.75 4.90
CA GLU A 239 -16.34 3.11 3.74
C GLU A 239 -15.23 2.17 4.22
N ASN A 240 -15.31 0.89 3.89
CA ASN A 240 -14.27 -0.10 4.14
C ASN A 240 -14.25 -1.03 2.94
N ASP A 241 -13.04 -1.37 2.48
CA ASP A 241 -12.92 -2.34 1.40
C ASP A 241 -13.27 -3.73 2.00
N ASN A 242 -14.02 -4.52 1.24
CA ASN A 242 -14.49 -5.86 1.63
C ASN A 242 -14.50 -6.78 0.41
N ASP A 243 -13.40 -6.79 -0.35
CA ASP A 243 -13.39 -7.34 -1.72
C ASP A 243 -13.70 -8.84 -1.77
N ALA A 244 -13.35 -9.59 -0.72
CA ALA A 244 -13.64 -11.02 -0.62
C ALA A 244 -15.06 -11.32 -0.09
N HIS A 245 -15.77 -10.35 0.49
CA HIS A 245 -17.12 -10.47 1.05
C HIS A 245 -17.33 -11.69 1.97
N GLN A 246 -16.29 -12.09 2.73
CA GLN A 246 -16.36 -13.24 3.63
C GLN A 246 -17.25 -12.98 4.85
N VAL A 247 -17.34 -11.72 5.28
CA VAL A 247 -18.17 -11.27 6.39
C VAL A 247 -18.94 -10.00 6.02
N PRO A 248 -20.06 -9.67 6.71
CA PRO A 248 -20.73 -8.39 6.58
C PRO A 248 -19.80 -7.21 6.94
N ASP A 249 -20.04 -6.04 6.35
CA ASP A 249 -19.20 -4.85 6.52
C ASP A 249 -19.09 -4.41 7.99
N GLU A 250 -20.16 -4.57 8.78
CA GLU A 250 -20.18 -4.24 10.21
C GLU A 250 -19.25 -5.13 11.06
N ASN A 251 -18.87 -6.30 10.55
CA ASN A 251 -17.98 -7.26 11.23
C ASN A 251 -16.50 -7.02 10.88
N LEU A 252 -16.21 -6.12 9.94
CA LEU A 252 -14.84 -5.68 9.65
C LEU A 252 -14.34 -4.74 10.75
N PHE A 253 -13.03 -4.74 10.99
CA PHE A 253 -12.40 -3.73 11.80
C PHE A 253 -12.40 -2.36 11.10
N LEU A 254 -12.49 -1.29 11.87
CA LEU A 254 -12.38 0.08 11.41
C LEU A 254 -11.01 0.64 11.84
N ALA A 255 -10.24 1.12 10.87
CA ALA A 255 -8.98 1.83 11.10
C ALA A 255 -8.96 3.15 10.31
N GLY A 256 -7.79 3.81 10.24
CA GLY A 256 -7.61 5.02 9.45
C GLY A 256 -7.70 4.78 7.94
N ASP A 257 -7.11 3.69 7.44
CA ASP A 257 -7.22 3.28 6.04
C ASP A 257 -8.37 2.27 5.83
N VAL A 258 -9.05 2.38 4.69
CA VAL A 258 -10.18 1.52 4.28
C VAL A 258 -9.80 0.06 4.04
N ARG A 259 -8.52 -0.21 3.73
CA ARG A 259 -7.98 -1.55 3.38
C ARG A 259 -7.40 -2.25 4.61
N ALA A 260 -7.75 -1.81 5.82
CA ALA A 260 -7.17 -2.35 7.05
C ALA A 260 -7.44 -3.84 7.26
N ASN A 261 -8.51 -4.37 6.65
CA ASN A 261 -8.89 -5.77 6.76
C ASN A 261 -8.32 -6.64 5.65
N GLU A 262 -7.50 -6.08 4.75
CA GLU A 262 -7.05 -6.80 3.57
C GLU A 262 -6.37 -8.12 3.95
N ASN A 263 -5.47 -8.14 4.94
CA ASN A 263 -4.94 -9.38 5.51
C ASN A 263 -4.68 -9.27 7.04
N PRO A 264 -4.51 -10.40 7.75
CA PRO A 264 -4.27 -10.41 9.20
C PRO A 264 -3.02 -9.63 9.67
N GLY A 265 -1.99 -9.55 8.83
CA GLY A 265 -0.79 -8.79 9.15
C GLY A 265 -1.00 -7.28 9.19
N ILE A 266 -1.77 -6.76 8.23
CA ILE A 266 -2.18 -5.35 8.25
C ILE A 266 -3.09 -5.04 9.44
N ILE A 267 -4.04 -5.92 9.77
CA ILE A 267 -4.84 -5.79 11.01
C ILE A 267 -3.92 -5.73 12.24
N SER A 268 -2.88 -6.57 12.27
CA SER A 268 -1.92 -6.65 13.37
C SER A 268 -1.10 -5.38 13.54
N LEU A 269 -0.53 -4.82 12.46
CA LEU A 269 0.21 -3.55 12.53
C LEU A 269 -0.69 -2.35 12.87
N GLN A 270 -1.90 -2.30 12.30
CA GLN A 270 -2.89 -1.27 12.65
C GLN A 270 -3.24 -1.31 14.14
N THR A 271 -3.51 -2.50 14.67
CA THR A 271 -3.75 -2.71 16.10
C THR A 271 -2.54 -2.29 16.93
N LEU A 272 -1.33 -2.71 16.53
CA LEU A 272 -0.08 -2.39 17.23
C LEU A 272 0.11 -0.88 17.40
N PHE A 273 -0.11 -0.09 16.35
CA PHE A 273 0.07 1.36 16.42
C PHE A 273 -1.08 2.09 17.13
N VAL A 274 -2.30 1.53 17.14
CA VAL A 274 -3.38 2.01 18.02
C VAL A 274 -3.04 1.76 19.51
N ARG A 275 -2.47 0.59 19.82
CA ARG A 275 -1.97 0.28 21.18
C ARG A 275 -0.86 1.24 21.58
N GLU A 276 0.09 1.50 20.69
CA GLU A 276 1.19 2.45 20.94
C GLU A 276 0.68 3.88 21.18
N HIS A 277 -0.29 4.33 20.38
CA HIS A 277 -0.96 5.62 20.62
C HIS A 277 -1.56 5.69 22.03
N ASN A 278 -2.37 4.70 22.41
CA ASN A 278 -3.05 4.68 23.71
C ASN A 278 -2.04 4.60 24.87
N ARG A 279 -0.94 3.86 24.70
CA ARG A 279 0.16 3.77 25.66
C ARG A 279 0.83 5.14 25.86
N ILE A 280 1.14 5.85 24.78
CA ILE A 280 1.73 7.20 24.82
C ILE A 280 0.74 8.22 25.42
N ALA A 281 -0.52 8.19 24.99
CA ALA A 281 -1.58 9.06 25.50
C ALA A 281 -1.74 8.91 27.03
N GLY A 282 -1.76 7.67 27.54
CA GLY A 282 -1.80 7.39 28.97
C GLY A 282 -0.59 7.96 29.73
N GLN A 283 0.62 7.87 29.16
CA GLN A 283 1.83 8.45 29.77
C GLN A 283 1.79 9.98 29.79
N ILE A 284 1.28 10.61 28.73
CA ILE A 284 1.11 12.06 28.65
C ILE A 284 0.11 12.52 29.71
N ALA A 285 -1.05 11.86 29.79
CA ALA A 285 -2.09 12.16 30.77
C ALA A 285 -1.57 12.03 32.22
N ALA A 286 -0.81 10.97 32.52
CA ALA A 286 -0.21 10.74 33.83
C ALA A 286 0.82 11.81 34.21
N ARG A 287 1.60 12.30 33.25
CA ARG A 287 2.63 13.34 33.48
C ARG A 287 2.05 14.74 33.60
N ASN A 288 0.97 15.04 32.88
CA ASN A 288 0.30 16.34 32.95
C ASN A 288 -1.23 16.19 32.93
N PRO A 289 -1.85 16.00 34.10
CA PRO A 289 -3.31 15.83 34.22
C PRO A 289 -4.16 17.04 33.84
N ARG A 290 -3.53 18.19 33.52
CA ARG A 290 -4.23 19.42 33.11
C ARG A 290 -4.50 19.49 31.61
N LEU A 291 -3.86 18.64 30.82
CA LEU A 291 -4.05 18.63 29.37
C LEU A 291 -5.46 18.15 29.03
N THR A 292 -6.06 18.76 28.01
CA THR A 292 -7.36 18.32 27.50
C THR A 292 -7.23 17.03 26.68
N ASP A 293 -8.36 16.36 26.40
CA ASP A 293 -8.42 15.22 25.46
C ASP A 293 -7.68 15.53 24.15
N GLU A 294 -8.02 16.64 23.51
CA GLU A 294 -7.43 17.05 22.23
C GLU A 294 -5.92 17.28 22.32
N GLU A 295 -5.43 17.91 23.40
CA GLU A 295 -4.00 18.15 23.58
C GLU A 295 -3.22 16.84 23.76
N ILE A 296 -3.80 15.86 24.48
CA ILE A 296 -3.20 14.54 24.68
C ILE A 296 -3.20 13.77 23.35
N TYR A 297 -4.34 13.71 22.65
CA TYR A 297 -4.49 13.03 21.37
C TYR A 297 -3.48 13.54 20.35
N GLN A 298 -3.38 14.86 20.16
CA GLN A 298 -2.49 15.43 19.16
C GLN A 298 -1.01 15.21 19.49
N LYS A 299 -0.64 15.24 20.77
CA LYS A 299 0.73 14.93 21.21
C LYS A 299 1.06 13.45 21.00
N ALA A 300 0.16 12.53 21.37
CA ALA A 300 0.35 11.10 21.14
C ALA A 300 0.43 10.77 19.65
N ARG A 301 -0.48 11.32 18.85
CA ARG A 301 -0.47 11.24 17.38
C ARG A 301 0.86 11.71 16.80
N GLN A 302 1.38 12.87 17.21
CA GLN A 302 2.69 13.36 16.75
C GLN A 302 3.85 12.44 17.08
N MET A 303 3.87 11.85 18.28
CA MET A 303 4.93 10.93 18.68
C MET A 303 4.90 9.65 17.84
N VAL A 304 3.72 9.05 17.66
CA VAL A 304 3.56 7.83 16.84
C VAL A 304 3.93 8.09 15.37
N ILE A 305 3.52 9.24 14.81
CA ILE A 305 3.92 9.63 13.44
C ILE A 305 5.45 9.73 13.34
N ALA A 306 6.10 10.36 14.31
CA ALA A 306 7.56 10.49 14.33
C ALA A 306 8.25 9.12 14.45
N GLU A 307 7.69 8.19 15.22
CA GLU A 307 8.18 6.81 15.30
C GLU A 307 8.07 6.07 13.97
N MET A 308 6.91 6.13 13.29
CA MET A 308 6.73 5.55 11.95
C MET A 308 7.71 6.14 10.93
N GLN A 309 7.85 7.47 10.92
CA GLN A 309 8.83 8.16 10.08
C GLN A 309 10.25 7.65 10.36
N TRP A 310 10.64 7.55 11.63
CA TRP A 310 11.98 7.07 11.99
C TRP A 310 12.22 5.62 11.55
N ILE A 311 11.28 4.72 11.82
CA ILE A 311 11.36 3.31 11.42
C ILE A 311 11.45 3.18 9.89
N ALA A 312 10.64 3.93 9.15
CA ALA A 312 10.66 3.94 7.69
C ALA A 312 12.06 4.30 7.14
N TYR A 313 12.66 5.41 7.60
CA TYR A 313 13.94 5.89 7.05
C TYR A 313 15.19 5.23 7.64
N ASN A 314 15.12 4.64 8.84
CA ASN A 314 16.29 4.16 9.57
C ASN A 314 16.33 2.63 9.74
N GLU A 315 15.21 1.94 9.58
CA GLU A 315 15.17 0.47 9.67
C GLU A 315 14.71 -0.16 8.35
N TYR A 316 13.53 0.23 7.86
CA TYR A 316 12.91 -0.37 6.67
C TYR A 316 13.67 -0.08 5.37
N LEU A 317 13.78 1.20 4.98
CA LEU A 317 14.44 1.57 3.71
C LEU A 317 15.91 1.12 3.62
N PRO A 318 16.74 1.24 4.67
CA PRO A 318 18.11 0.72 4.63
C PRO A 318 18.20 -0.79 4.48
N THR A 319 17.23 -1.54 5.03
CA THR A 319 17.15 -3.00 4.89
C THR A 319 16.76 -3.40 3.46
N LEU A 320 15.80 -2.69 2.87
CA LEU A 320 15.30 -2.97 1.51
C LEU A 320 16.27 -2.50 0.41
N LEU A 321 16.75 -1.26 0.49
CA LEU A 321 17.51 -0.59 -0.57
C LEU A 321 19.03 -0.70 -0.40
N GLY A 322 19.46 -1.22 0.75
CA GLY A 322 20.84 -1.18 1.20
C GLY A 322 21.17 0.10 1.98
N PRO A 323 22.21 0.04 2.84
CA PRO A 323 22.45 1.02 3.89
C PRO A 323 22.87 2.41 3.41
N THR A 324 23.19 2.56 2.12
CA THR A 324 23.72 3.82 1.55
C THR A 324 22.83 4.43 0.46
N ALA A 325 21.72 3.78 0.11
CA ALA A 325 20.86 4.23 -0.99
C ALA A 325 20.15 5.55 -0.68
N MET A 326 19.66 5.71 0.56
CA MET A 326 19.00 6.93 0.99
C MET A 326 20.02 8.03 1.34
N PRO A 327 19.89 9.25 0.79
CA PRO A 327 20.78 10.36 1.17
C PRO A 327 20.58 10.76 2.63
N ALA A 328 21.55 11.43 3.24
CA ALA A 328 21.37 12.05 4.55
C ALA A 328 20.29 13.16 4.50
N TYR A 329 19.52 13.32 5.59
CA TYR A 329 18.53 14.40 5.68
C TYR A 329 19.22 15.76 5.76
N ARG A 330 18.76 16.72 4.93
CA ARG A 330 19.33 18.08 4.85
C ARG A 330 18.37 19.17 5.35
N GLY A 331 17.29 18.78 6.02
CA GLY A 331 16.23 19.69 6.46
C GLY A 331 15.10 19.83 5.43
N TYR A 332 14.00 20.43 5.91
CA TYR A 332 12.83 20.76 5.11
C TYR A 332 13.17 21.79 4.02
N SER A 333 12.66 21.57 2.81
CA SER A 333 12.75 22.48 1.68
C SER A 333 11.35 22.79 1.14
N PRO A 334 10.87 24.04 1.23
CA PRO A 334 9.53 24.42 0.75
C PRO A 334 9.38 24.34 -0.77
N LYS A 335 10.49 24.11 -1.50
CA LYS A 335 10.51 23.98 -2.97
C LYS A 335 10.33 22.54 -3.44
N VAL A 336 10.40 21.56 -2.54
CA VAL A 336 10.26 20.15 -2.88
C VAL A 336 8.78 19.78 -2.83
N ASN A 337 8.27 19.20 -3.93
CA ASN A 337 6.92 18.66 -3.99
C ASN A 337 6.90 17.21 -3.46
N PRO A 338 6.25 16.93 -2.32
CA PRO A 338 6.17 15.59 -1.73
C PRO A 338 5.18 14.66 -2.45
N SER A 339 4.30 15.17 -3.33
CA SER A 339 3.27 14.36 -3.99
C SER A 339 3.82 13.06 -4.57
N ILE A 340 3.06 11.97 -4.43
CA ILE A 340 3.45 10.66 -4.93
C ILE A 340 3.55 10.67 -6.46
N SER A 341 4.60 10.06 -7.00
CA SER A 341 4.75 9.84 -8.43
C SER A 341 3.96 8.61 -8.87
N ASN A 342 3.37 8.67 -10.06
CA ASN A 342 2.56 7.56 -10.60
C ASN A 342 3.43 6.30 -10.80
N GLU A 343 4.69 6.49 -11.17
CA GLU A 343 5.70 5.42 -11.33
C GLU A 343 5.99 4.70 -10.00
N PHE A 344 6.02 5.45 -8.89
CA PHE A 344 6.17 4.86 -7.56
C PHE A 344 4.94 4.03 -7.18
N SER A 345 3.74 4.62 -7.20
CA SER A 345 2.50 3.96 -6.71
C SER A 345 2.04 2.80 -7.60
N THR A 346 2.32 2.88 -8.90
CA THR A 346 1.74 1.96 -9.89
C THR A 346 2.73 0.91 -10.38
N ALA A 347 4.04 1.11 -10.17
CA ALA A 347 5.05 0.13 -10.51
C ALA A 347 6.01 -0.13 -9.34
N ALA A 348 6.90 0.81 -9.00
CA ALA A 348 8.05 0.49 -8.17
C ALA A 348 7.71 0.01 -6.77
N TYR A 349 6.73 0.61 -6.09
CA TYR A 349 6.35 0.22 -4.72
C TYR A 349 5.41 -0.98 -4.64
N ARG A 350 5.11 -1.61 -5.79
CA ARG A 350 4.40 -2.89 -5.89
C ARG A 350 5.35 -4.09 -5.91
N PHE A 351 6.63 -3.89 -5.62
CA PHE A 351 7.62 -4.97 -5.55
C PHE A 351 7.25 -6.01 -4.49
N GLY A 352 6.59 -5.58 -3.40
CA GLY A 352 6.22 -6.45 -2.27
C GLY A 352 5.27 -7.59 -2.65
N HIS A 353 4.55 -7.48 -3.76
CA HIS A 353 3.67 -8.57 -4.24
C HIS A 353 4.44 -9.84 -4.62
N SER A 354 5.72 -9.74 -4.97
CA SER A 354 6.58 -10.91 -5.25
C SER A 354 7.11 -11.57 -3.97
N MET A 355 7.06 -10.85 -2.84
CA MET A 355 7.59 -11.32 -1.56
C MET A 355 6.59 -12.16 -0.73
N LEU A 356 5.35 -12.29 -1.20
CA LEU A 356 4.28 -12.97 -0.48
C LEU A 356 4.48 -14.48 -0.50
N ASP A 357 4.27 -15.14 0.63
CA ASP A 357 4.13 -16.60 0.69
C ASP A 357 2.68 -17.03 0.36
N ASP A 358 2.46 -18.31 0.08
CA ASP A 358 1.11 -18.87 -0.10
C ASP A 358 0.36 -19.01 1.24
N GLU A 359 1.07 -18.86 2.36
CA GLU A 359 0.54 -19.00 3.72
C GLU A 359 0.73 -17.72 4.56
N VAL A 360 -0.18 -17.50 5.50
CA VAL A 360 -0.06 -16.52 6.59
C VAL A 360 0.34 -17.27 7.86
N GLY A 361 1.62 -17.15 8.22
CA GLY A 361 2.19 -17.85 9.36
C GLY A 361 1.59 -17.42 10.70
N ARG A 362 1.57 -18.36 11.66
CA ARG A 362 1.18 -18.11 13.05
C ARG A 362 2.10 -18.87 13.99
N LEU A 363 2.82 -18.15 14.85
CA LEU A 363 3.85 -18.75 15.72
C LEU A 363 3.64 -18.40 17.20
N ASN A 364 3.91 -19.37 18.06
CA ASN A 364 4.07 -19.17 19.49
C ASN A 364 5.30 -18.32 19.81
N ASN A 365 5.34 -17.83 21.06
CA ASN A 365 6.43 -17.01 21.59
C ASN A 365 7.83 -17.67 21.49
N ASP A 366 7.89 -19.00 21.50
CA ASP A 366 9.13 -19.78 21.36
C ASP A 366 9.52 -20.05 19.89
N GLY A 367 8.72 -19.57 18.94
CA GLY A 367 8.93 -19.76 17.50
C GLY A 367 8.39 -21.08 16.96
N THR A 368 7.71 -21.89 17.78
CA THR A 368 6.99 -23.07 17.30
C THR A 368 5.67 -22.66 16.64
N GLU A 369 5.23 -23.45 15.66
CA GLU A 369 3.91 -23.27 15.07
C GLU A 369 2.81 -23.49 16.12
N ILE A 370 1.72 -22.74 16.02
CA ILE A 370 0.55 -22.94 16.89
C ILE A 370 -0.23 -24.20 16.48
N ASP A 371 -1.10 -24.70 17.35
CA ASP A 371 -1.78 -25.99 17.13
C ASP A 371 -2.62 -26.03 15.82
N GLY A 372 -3.19 -24.92 15.37
CA GLY A 372 -3.93 -24.85 14.10
C GLY A 372 -3.11 -24.43 12.89
N GLY A 373 -1.80 -24.28 13.01
CA GLY A 373 -0.88 -24.11 11.89
C GLY A 373 -0.87 -22.72 11.24
N ALA A 374 -0.28 -22.58 10.06
CA ALA A 374 -0.47 -21.42 9.20
C ALA A 374 -1.89 -21.35 8.60
N LEU A 375 -2.29 -20.19 8.07
CA LEU A 375 -3.52 -20.02 7.28
C LEU A 375 -3.19 -19.95 5.79
N GLU A 376 -4.08 -20.44 4.93
CA GLU A 376 -3.98 -20.21 3.48
C GLU A 376 -4.18 -18.73 3.16
N LEU A 377 -3.23 -18.10 2.46
CA LEU A 377 -3.30 -16.67 2.11
C LEU A 377 -4.58 -16.35 1.33
N ALA A 378 -4.92 -17.18 0.35
CA ALA A 378 -6.09 -17.00 -0.52
C ALA A 378 -7.42 -16.90 0.25
N THR A 379 -7.51 -17.48 1.45
CA THR A 379 -8.73 -17.44 2.30
C THR A 379 -8.61 -16.47 3.48
N SER A 380 -7.43 -15.87 3.69
CA SER A 380 -7.18 -14.94 4.79
C SER A 380 -7.61 -13.51 4.47
N PHE A 381 -7.88 -13.20 3.19
CA PHE A 381 -8.22 -11.84 2.79
C PHE A 381 -9.59 -11.38 3.29
N PHE A 382 -9.67 -10.18 3.88
CA PHE A 382 -10.92 -9.61 4.43
C PHE A 382 -11.63 -10.51 5.44
N ASN A 383 -10.84 -11.27 6.20
CA ASN A 383 -11.35 -12.22 7.18
C ASN A 383 -10.87 -11.88 8.61
N PRO A 384 -11.54 -10.96 9.33
CA PRO A 384 -11.17 -10.60 10.69
C PRO A 384 -11.55 -11.68 11.73
N THR A 385 -12.29 -12.72 11.33
CA THR A 385 -12.78 -13.77 12.25
C THR A 385 -11.65 -14.55 12.90
N VAL A 386 -10.46 -14.53 12.30
CA VAL A 386 -9.23 -15.12 12.86
C VAL A 386 -8.81 -14.49 14.19
N PHE A 387 -9.30 -13.29 14.50
CA PHE A 387 -9.08 -12.57 15.77
C PHE A 387 -10.25 -12.69 16.76
N ASP A 388 -11.34 -13.39 16.43
CA ASP A 388 -12.52 -13.50 17.30
C ASP A 388 -12.38 -14.67 18.29
N PRO A 389 -12.17 -14.42 19.60
CA PRO A 389 -11.96 -15.47 20.60
C PRO A 389 -13.13 -16.43 20.80
N SER A 390 -14.30 -16.13 20.23
CA SER A 390 -15.47 -17.00 20.28
C SER A 390 -15.55 -18.03 19.15
N LEU A 391 -14.72 -17.90 18.11
CA LEU A 391 -14.80 -18.74 16.90
C LEU A 391 -13.78 -19.90 16.92
N PRO A 392 -14.12 -21.05 16.30
CA PRO A 392 -13.25 -22.25 16.31
C PRO A 392 -11.87 -22.04 15.67
N ASN A 393 -11.73 -21.03 14.82
CA ASN A 393 -10.48 -20.72 14.10
C ASN A 393 -9.62 -19.69 14.84
N HIS A 394 -10.02 -19.25 16.03
CA HIS A 394 -9.24 -18.31 16.82
C HIS A 394 -8.18 -19.03 17.62
N GLU A 395 -6.94 -18.57 17.45
CA GLU A 395 -5.79 -19.15 18.14
C GLU A 395 -4.80 -18.12 18.67
N GLY A 396 -5.17 -16.82 18.72
CA GLY A 396 -4.31 -15.82 19.36
C GLY A 396 -4.71 -14.36 19.16
N ASP A 397 -4.09 -13.49 19.97
CA ASP A 397 -3.99 -12.05 19.72
C ASP A 397 -3.09 -11.78 18.50
N ILE A 398 -2.87 -10.52 18.14
CA ILE A 398 -1.92 -10.08 17.09
C ILE A 398 -0.49 -10.64 17.27
N ASP A 399 -0.15 -11.06 18.48
CA ASP A 399 1.14 -11.65 18.86
C ASP A 399 1.57 -12.80 17.94
N VAL A 400 0.66 -13.74 17.60
CA VAL A 400 1.04 -14.92 16.80
C VAL A 400 1.37 -14.57 15.36
N PHE A 401 0.68 -13.58 14.80
CA PHE A 401 0.91 -13.06 13.46
C PHE A 401 2.19 -12.23 13.43
N ILE A 402 2.34 -11.26 14.34
CA ILE A 402 3.58 -10.47 14.45
C ILE A 402 4.79 -11.40 14.67
N LYS A 403 4.65 -12.43 15.50
CA LYS A 403 5.73 -13.38 15.76
C LYS A 403 6.12 -14.15 14.49
N ALA A 404 5.14 -14.58 13.71
CA ALA A 404 5.40 -15.19 12.41
C ALA A 404 6.07 -14.20 11.46
N GLU A 405 5.55 -12.98 11.34
CA GLU A 405 6.07 -11.98 10.40
C GLU A 405 7.53 -11.60 10.65
N ILE A 406 7.94 -11.57 11.92
CA ILE A 406 9.33 -11.28 12.28
C ILE A 406 10.21 -12.54 12.23
N SER A 407 9.67 -13.74 12.15
CA SER A 407 10.47 -14.98 12.18
C SER A 407 10.55 -15.68 10.82
N GLY A 408 9.50 -15.57 10.00
CA GLY A 408 9.40 -16.09 8.65
C GLY A 408 10.27 -15.31 7.68
N LYS A 409 10.82 -16.01 6.69
CA LYS A 409 11.59 -15.40 5.61
C LYS A 409 10.65 -15.17 4.44
N ALA A 410 10.65 -13.94 3.93
CA ALA A 410 9.85 -13.59 2.77
C ALA A 410 10.30 -14.36 1.51
N GLN A 411 9.39 -14.48 0.55
CA GLN A 411 9.78 -14.82 -0.82
C GLN A 411 10.69 -13.72 -1.39
N GLU A 412 11.42 -14.07 -2.44
CA GLU A 412 12.34 -13.18 -3.09
C GLU A 412 11.62 -12.00 -3.78
N VAL A 413 12.31 -10.86 -3.95
CA VAL A 413 11.87 -9.86 -4.91
C VAL A 413 12.36 -10.27 -6.27
N ASP A 414 11.48 -10.82 -7.09
CA ASP A 414 11.80 -11.18 -8.47
C ASP A 414 10.54 -11.08 -9.34
N THR A 415 10.51 -11.74 -10.49
CA THR A 415 9.34 -11.68 -11.37
C THR A 415 8.21 -12.62 -10.96
N TYR A 416 8.45 -13.54 -10.02
CA TYR A 416 7.56 -14.63 -9.65
C TYR A 416 6.56 -14.21 -8.57
N LEU A 417 5.34 -14.73 -8.70
CA LEU A 417 4.26 -14.58 -7.73
C LEU A 417 3.62 -15.95 -7.48
N ASN A 418 3.32 -16.20 -6.21
CA ASN A 418 2.68 -17.42 -5.77
C ASN A 418 1.24 -17.56 -6.31
N ASP A 419 0.71 -18.78 -6.28
CA ASP A 419 -0.60 -19.09 -6.86
C ASP A 419 -1.76 -18.47 -6.07
N GLY A 420 -1.60 -18.29 -4.75
CA GLY A 420 -2.57 -17.64 -3.88
C GLY A 420 -2.97 -16.24 -4.36
N VAL A 421 -2.02 -15.48 -4.94
CA VAL A 421 -2.29 -14.13 -5.48
C VAL A 421 -2.29 -14.04 -7.01
N ARG A 422 -1.63 -14.99 -7.71
CA ARG A 422 -1.55 -14.98 -9.18
C ARG A 422 -2.74 -15.67 -9.84
N ASN A 423 -3.35 -16.65 -9.18
CA ASN A 423 -4.42 -17.46 -9.78
C ASN A 423 -5.71 -17.48 -8.95
N PHE A 424 -5.64 -17.26 -7.63
CA PHE A 424 -6.77 -17.45 -6.71
C PHE A 424 -7.19 -16.21 -5.92
N LEU A 425 -6.75 -15.01 -6.33
CA LEU A 425 -7.09 -13.79 -5.62
C LEU A 425 -8.63 -13.60 -5.64
N PHE A 426 -9.25 -13.82 -4.47
CA PHE A 426 -10.69 -13.82 -4.20
C PHE A 426 -11.54 -14.89 -4.89
N GLY A 427 -10.98 -16.05 -5.26
CA GLY A 427 -11.82 -17.15 -5.75
C GLY A 427 -11.09 -18.44 -6.15
N PRO A 428 -11.79 -19.59 -6.16
CA PRO A 428 -11.21 -20.87 -6.55
C PRO A 428 -11.02 -21.00 -8.08
N PRO A 429 -10.14 -21.91 -8.54
CA PRO A 429 -9.88 -22.13 -9.96
C PRO A 429 -11.16 -22.38 -10.77
N GLY A 430 -11.28 -21.78 -11.95
CA GLY A 430 -12.42 -21.94 -12.85
C GLY A 430 -13.75 -21.33 -12.37
N ALA A 431 -13.81 -20.73 -11.18
CA ALA A 431 -15.01 -20.08 -10.64
C ALA A 431 -14.99 -18.55 -10.76
N GLY A 432 -13.98 -17.99 -11.43
CA GLY A 432 -13.68 -16.57 -11.36
C GLY A 432 -12.80 -16.28 -10.15
N GLY A 433 -11.73 -15.54 -10.39
CA GLY A 433 -10.74 -15.06 -9.44
C GLY A 433 -9.98 -13.93 -10.12
N LEU A 434 -8.95 -13.41 -9.48
CA LEU A 434 -8.10 -12.37 -10.04
C LEU A 434 -6.65 -12.87 -10.15
N ASP A 435 -5.90 -12.20 -11.01
CA ASP A 435 -4.46 -12.41 -11.18
C ASP A 435 -3.75 -11.09 -10.82
N LEU A 436 -3.07 -11.06 -9.67
CA LEU A 436 -2.45 -9.84 -9.17
C LEU A 436 -1.36 -9.32 -10.13
N ALA A 437 -0.58 -10.19 -10.76
CA ALA A 437 0.43 -9.80 -11.74
C ALA A 437 -0.22 -9.17 -12.98
N ALA A 438 -1.27 -9.80 -13.52
CA ALA A 438 -2.02 -9.26 -14.64
C ALA A 438 -2.70 -7.92 -14.29
N LEU A 439 -3.26 -7.79 -13.08
CA LEU A 439 -3.84 -6.54 -12.58
C LEU A 439 -2.78 -5.43 -12.45
N ASN A 440 -1.56 -5.73 -11.97
CA ASN A 440 -0.48 -4.76 -11.88
C ASN A 440 -0.05 -4.24 -13.25
N ILE A 441 0.14 -5.15 -14.21
CA ILE A 441 0.48 -4.81 -15.60
C ILE A 441 -0.63 -3.97 -16.23
N GLN A 442 -1.89 -4.41 -16.09
CA GLN A 442 -3.05 -3.72 -16.65
C GLN A 442 -3.24 -2.34 -16.01
N ARG A 443 -2.97 -2.19 -14.71
CA ARG A 443 -3.00 -0.90 -14.00
C ARG A 443 -1.91 0.04 -14.49
N GLY A 444 -0.69 -0.45 -14.73
CA GLY A 444 0.37 0.33 -15.37
C GLY A 444 -0.05 0.85 -16.74
N ARG A 445 -0.74 0.01 -17.53
CA ARG A 445 -1.28 0.37 -18.83
C ARG A 445 -2.44 1.38 -18.77
N ASP A 446 -3.30 1.24 -17.77
CA ASP A 446 -4.42 2.16 -17.47
C ASP A 446 -3.91 3.55 -17.08
N HIS A 447 -2.85 3.58 -16.29
CA HIS A 447 -2.21 4.80 -15.85
C HIS A 447 -1.30 5.40 -16.93
N GLY A 448 -1.15 4.76 -18.09
CA GLY A 448 -0.27 5.24 -19.16
C GLY A 448 1.17 5.39 -18.69
N LEU A 449 1.65 4.45 -17.87
CA LEU A 449 3.06 4.41 -17.49
C LEU A 449 3.95 4.24 -18.72
N ALA A 450 5.12 4.87 -18.68
CA ALA A 450 6.17 4.64 -19.66
C ALA A 450 6.59 3.15 -19.68
N ASP A 451 7.08 2.68 -20.83
CA ASP A 451 7.81 1.42 -20.89
C ASP A 451 9.06 1.46 -20.00
N TYR A 452 9.59 0.28 -19.69
CA TYR A 452 10.78 0.09 -18.86
C TYR A 452 11.96 0.97 -19.28
N ASN A 453 12.30 1.01 -20.57
CA ASN A 453 13.45 1.77 -21.07
C ASN A 453 13.24 3.29 -20.99
N THR A 454 12.04 3.76 -21.33
CA THR A 454 11.67 5.17 -21.21
C THR A 454 11.64 5.59 -19.74
N MET A 455 11.17 4.73 -18.83
CA MET A 455 11.22 4.98 -17.39
C MET A 455 12.65 5.04 -16.86
N ARG A 456 13.53 4.12 -17.26
CA ARG A 456 14.96 4.17 -16.94
C ARG A 456 15.58 5.51 -17.32
N ALA A 457 15.38 5.95 -18.56
CA ALA A 457 15.90 7.22 -19.04
C ALA A 457 15.39 8.42 -18.24
N ALA A 458 14.10 8.44 -17.89
CA ALA A 458 13.50 9.51 -17.08
C ALA A 458 14.11 9.62 -15.67
N TYR A 459 14.53 8.49 -15.09
CA TYR A 459 15.20 8.44 -13.79
C TYR A 459 16.74 8.57 -13.87
N GLY A 460 17.26 8.88 -15.06
CA GLY A 460 18.69 9.12 -15.31
C GLY A 460 19.53 7.86 -15.48
N LEU A 461 18.89 6.71 -15.74
CA LEU A 461 19.54 5.43 -15.99
C LEU A 461 19.71 5.20 -17.51
N PRO A 462 20.77 4.51 -17.95
CA PRO A 462 20.93 4.15 -19.35
C PRO A 462 19.84 3.18 -19.79
N LYS A 463 19.31 3.39 -21.00
CA LYS A 463 18.46 2.41 -21.67
C LYS A 463 19.25 1.14 -21.97
N VAL A 464 18.59 0.00 -21.85
CA VAL A 464 19.11 -1.28 -22.35
C VAL A 464 18.75 -1.45 -23.83
N THR A 465 19.52 -2.24 -24.54
CA THR A 465 19.34 -2.54 -25.97
C THR A 465 19.02 -4.00 -26.25
N ARG A 466 19.15 -4.85 -25.22
CA ARG A 466 18.94 -6.29 -25.28
C ARG A 466 18.40 -6.78 -23.94
N PHE A 467 17.71 -7.92 -23.95
CA PHE A 467 17.10 -8.50 -22.75
C PHE A 467 18.13 -9.02 -21.73
N ASP A 468 19.31 -9.49 -22.20
CA ASP A 468 20.44 -9.91 -21.35
C ASP A 468 21.11 -8.76 -20.56
N GLN A 469 20.70 -7.52 -20.80
CA GLN A 469 21.14 -6.35 -20.02
C GLN A 469 20.16 -5.98 -18.91
N ILE A 470 18.96 -6.59 -18.88
CA ILE A 470 18.00 -6.43 -17.79
C ILE A 470 18.43 -7.34 -16.62
N THR A 471 18.75 -8.59 -16.92
CA THR A 471 19.04 -9.63 -15.93
C THR A 471 20.23 -10.50 -16.36
N SER A 472 21.00 -10.95 -15.37
CA SER A 472 22.03 -11.96 -15.52
C SER A 472 21.46 -13.38 -15.67
N ASN A 473 20.18 -13.59 -15.35
CA ASN A 473 19.49 -14.86 -15.55
C ASN A 473 19.13 -15.05 -17.04
N ALA A 474 19.91 -15.87 -17.73
CA ALA A 474 19.73 -16.14 -19.16
C ALA A 474 18.36 -16.74 -19.52
N ALA A 475 17.74 -17.52 -18.62
CA ALA A 475 16.42 -18.08 -18.84
C ALA A 475 15.35 -16.99 -18.80
N LEU A 476 15.38 -16.13 -17.78
CA LEU A 476 14.47 -14.98 -17.67
C LEU A 476 14.64 -14.00 -18.84
N ALA A 477 15.88 -13.68 -19.23
CA ALA A 477 16.14 -12.85 -20.40
C ALA A 477 15.51 -13.43 -21.68
N SER A 478 15.64 -14.75 -21.89
CA SER A 478 15.04 -15.45 -23.04
C SER A 478 13.51 -15.46 -22.97
N GLN A 479 12.92 -15.62 -21.79
CA GLN A 479 11.47 -15.56 -21.59
C GLN A 479 10.91 -14.16 -21.86
N LEU A 480 11.61 -13.11 -21.40
CA LEU A 480 11.25 -11.72 -21.72
C LEU A 480 11.31 -11.45 -23.23
N GLU A 481 12.35 -11.93 -23.91
CA GLU A 481 12.49 -11.80 -25.36
C GLU A 481 11.35 -12.51 -26.10
N ALA A 482 11.05 -13.77 -25.73
CA ALA A 482 9.96 -14.53 -26.32
C ALA A 482 8.58 -13.89 -26.07
N THR A 483 8.40 -13.23 -24.92
CA THR A 483 7.13 -12.61 -24.53
C THR A 483 6.94 -11.24 -25.22
N TYR A 484 7.94 -10.38 -25.19
CA TYR A 484 7.81 -8.98 -25.63
C TYR A 484 8.33 -8.70 -27.05
N GLY A 485 9.29 -9.50 -27.54
CA GLY A 485 9.95 -9.33 -28.85
C GLY A 485 10.90 -8.12 -28.94
N ASP A 486 10.47 -6.95 -28.45
CA ASP A 486 11.27 -5.71 -28.38
C ASP A 486 11.47 -5.30 -26.91
N VAL A 487 12.72 -5.01 -26.54
CA VAL A 487 13.09 -4.56 -25.19
C VAL A 487 12.39 -3.24 -24.80
N ASN A 488 11.99 -2.42 -25.77
CA ASN A 488 11.22 -1.19 -25.54
C ASN A 488 9.71 -1.42 -25.32
N SER A 489 9.26 -2.67 -25.41
CA SER A 489 7.87 -3.06 -25.13
C SER A 489 7.66 -3.54 -23.70
N VAL A 490 8.72 -3.77 -22.93
CA VAL A 490 8.64 -4.29 -21.56
C VAL A 490 7.85 -3.33 -20.65
N ASP A 491 6.81 -3.83 -20.01
CA ASP A 491 6.05 -3.09 -19.01
C ASP A 491 6.96 -2.76 -17.81
N ALA A 492 6.93 -1.51 -17.31
CA ALA A 492 7.91 -1.04 -16.33
C ALA A 492 7.91 -1.83 -15.01
N TRP A 493 6.74 -2.35 -14.58
CA TRP A 493 6.67 -3.20 -13.39
C TRP A 493 7.44 -4.52 -13.58
N VAL A 494 7.23 -5.19 -14.72
CA VAL A 494 7.93 -6.43 -15.09
C VAL A 494 9.42 -6.20 -15.26
N GLY A 495 9.80 -5.15 -16.00
CA GLY A 495 11.21 -4.84 -16.22
C GLY A 495 11.95 -4.45 -14.94
N GLY A 496 11.29 -3.74 -14.02
CA GLY A 496 11.88 -3.37 -12.73
C GLY A 496 12.06 -4.54 -11.77
N LEU A 497 11.15 -5.52 -11.78
CA LEU A 497 11.29 -6.78 -11.04
C LEU A 497 12.33 -7.72 -11.64
N ALA A 498 12.49 -7.69 -12.96
CA ALA A 498 13.47 -8.53 -13.66
C ALA A 498 14.93 -8.07 -13.47
N GLU A 499 15.17 -6.85 -13.00
CA GLU A 499 16.53 -6.34 -12.86
C GLU A 499 17.32 -7.09 -11.78
N ASP A 500 18.60 -7.38 -12.05
CA ASP A 500 19.51 -7.87 -11.02
C ASP A 500 19.58 -6.88 -9.84
N HIS A 501 19.58 -7.41 -8.62
CA HIS A 501 19.62 -6.59 -7.41
C HIS A 501 20.89 -5.75 -7.31
N VAL A 502 20.74 -4.51 -6.85
CA VAL A 502 21.89 -3.66 -6.53
C VAL A 502 22.66 -4.22 -5.33
N ALA A 503 23.96 -3.96 -5.30
CA ALA A 503 24.80 -4.43 -4.19
C ALA A 503 24.28 -3.96 -2.83
N GLY A 504 23.95 -4.92 -1.96
CA GLY A 504 23.47 -4.67 -0.60
C GLY A 504 21.99 -4.30 -0.48
N GLY A 505 21.22 -4.31 -1.57
CA GLY A 505 19.76 -4.13 -1.56
C GLY A 505 19.03 -5.33 -2.18
N SER A 506 17.70 -5.30 -2.12
CA SER A 506 16.81 -6.34 -2.68
C SER A 506 16.05 -5.88 -3.93
N LEU A 507 16.48 -4.79 -4.57
CA LEU A 507 15.81 -4.24 -5.74
C LEU A 507 16.80 -3.94 -6.86
N GLY A 508 16.32 -3.98 -8.10
CA GLY A 508 17.03 -3.47 -9.26
C GLY A 508 17.34 -1.97 -9.20
N GLN A 509 18.19 -1.50 -10.11
CA GLN A 509 18.57 -0.09 -10.25
C GLN A 509 17.36 0.84 -10.44
N LEU A 510 16.41 0.46 -11.29
CA LEU A 510 15.24 1.27 -11.61
C LEU A 510 14.36 1.47 -10.39
N PHE A 511 13.91 0.39 -9.76
CA PHE A 511 13.05 0.49 -8.57
C PHE A 511 13.77 1.14 -7.40
N THR A 512 15.06 0.85 -7.18
CA THR A 512 15.87 1.58 -6.20
C THR A 512 15.84 3.09 -6.46
N ARG A 513 16.02 3.50 -7.73
CA ARG A 513 16.06 4.92 -8.09
C ARG A 513 14.70 5.61 -7.90
N VAL A 514 13.60 4.95 -8.27
CA VAL A 514 12.23 5.47 -8.10
C VAL A 514 11.89 5.64 -6.62
N ILE A 515 12.18 4.62 -5.80
CA ILE A 515 11.88 4.64 -4.36
C ILE A 515 12.76 5.67 -3.63
N VAL A 516 14.06 5.74 -3.94
CA VAL A 516 14.95 6.76 -3.36
C VAL A 516 14.48 8.18 -3.72
N ASP A 517 14.05 8.42 -4.97
CA ASP A 517 13.49 9.72 -5.36
C ASP A 517 12.24 10.06 -4.53
N GLN A 518 11.27 9.14 -4.49
CA GLN A 518 10.01 9.35 -3.80
C GLN A 518 10.22 9.63 -2.30
N PHE A 519 10.90 8.73 -1.59
CA PHE A 519 11.12 8.91 -0.14
C PHE A 519 12.03 10.11 0.16
N SER A 520 12.95 10.49 -0.74
CA SER A 520 13.70 11.74 -0.56
C SER A 520 12.80 12.97 -0.63
N ARG A 521 11.82 12.98 -1.55
CA ARG A 521 10.83 14.06 -1.66
C ARG A 521 9.85 14.07 -0.51
N LEU A 522 9.38 12.90 -0.05
CA LEU A 522 8.54 12.79 1.14
C LEU A 522 9.21 13.40 2.36
N ARG A 523 10.45 13.02 2.65
CA ARG A 523 11.18 13.54 3.82
C ARG A 523 11.50 15.04 3.72
N SER A 524 11.94 15.48 2.54
CA SER A 524 12.46 16.85 2.37
C SER A 524 11.36 17.87 2.06
N GLY A 525 10.24 17.44 1.48
CA GLY A 525 9.08 18.27 1.17
C GLY A 525 8.06 18.37 2.31
N ASP A 526 8.26 17.63 3.40
CA ASP A 526 7.38 17.63 4.56
C ASP A 526 7.88 18.61 5.64
N ARG A 527 7.10 19.66 5.89
CA ARG A 527 7.39 20.66 6.93
C ARG A 527 7.30 20.07 8.34
N LEU A 528 6.53 19.00 8.50
CA LEU A 528 6.21 18.34 9.75
C LEU A 528 6.98 17.03 9.95
N TYR A 529 7.92 16.71 9.07
CA TYR A 529 8.90 15.65 9.33
C TYR A 529 9.58 15.92 10.68
N PHE A 530 9.61 14.91 11.55
CA PHE A 530 9.87 15.11 12.98
C PHE A 530 11.18 15.86 13.29
N GLU A 531 12.26 15.61 12.52
CA GLU A 531 13.55 16.29 12.69
C GLU A 531 13.52 17.79 12.35
N ALA A 532 12.53 18.25 11.58
CA ALA A 532 12.42 19.64 11.12
C ALA A 532 11.88 20.59 12.19
N TRP A 533 11.06 20.11 13.12
CA TRP A 533 10.27 20.96 14.01
C TRP A 533 10.22 20.51 15.47
N MET A 534 10.44 19.23 15.79
CA MET A 534 10.43 18.75 17.18
C MET A 534 11.63 19.27 17.98
N SER A 535 11.51 19.26 19.31
CA SER A 535 12.61 19.62 20.19
C SER A 535 13.76 18.61 20.10
N ARG A 536 15.01 19.03 20.36
CA ARG A 536 16.18 18.12 20.34
C ARG A 536 16.01 16.91 21.27
N PRO A 537 15.50 17.06 22.52
CA PRO A 537 15.21 15.91 23.38
C PRO A 537 14.18 14.94 22.80
N ASP A 538 13.12 15.44 22.16
CA ASP A 538 12.08 14.59 21.56
C ASP A 538 12.63 13.84 20.35
N VAL A 539 13.36 14.53 19.45
CA VAL A 539 14.07 13.89 18.32
C VAL A 539 15.00 12.79 18.83
N ALA A 540 15.77 13.07 19.89
CA ALA A 540 16.66 12.07 20.48
C ALA A 540 15.89 10.89 21.10
N ALA A 541 14.68 11.10 21.61
CA ALA A 541 13.82 10.03 22.11
C ALA A 541 13.28 9.16 20.99
N ILE A 542 12.73 9.76 19.93
CA ILE A 542 12.26 9.06 18.72
C ILE A 542 13.38 8.22 18.11
N LYS A 543 14.60 8.77 18.00
CA LYS A 543 15.74 8.04 17.42
C LYS A 543 16.23 6.84 18.24
N ARG A 544 15.72 6.65 19.47
CA ARG A 544 15.98 5.45 20.30
C ARG A 544 14.91 4.38 20.14
N THR A 545 13.78 4.71 19.52
CA THR A 545 12.72 3.74 19.22
C THR A 545 13.14 2.88 18.02
N SER A 546 12.72 1.62 18.04
CA SER A 546 12.70 0.70 16.92
C SER A 546 11.34 0.01 16.81
N LEU A 547 11.02 -0.57 15.65
CA LEU A 547 9.79 -1.37 15.52
C LEU A 547 9.80 -2.54 16.52
N ALA A 548 10.97 -3.17 16.76
CA ALA A 548 11.14 -4.17 17.81
C ALA A 548 10.69 -3.67 19.19
N SER A 549 11.09 -2.45 19.58
CA SER A 549 10.72 -1.88 20.87
C SER A 549 9.22 -1.56 20.99
N ILE A 550 8.57 -1.17 19.89
CA ILE A 550 7.11 -0.94 19.84
C ILE A 550 6.38 -2.27 19.97
N ILE A 551 6.82 -3.32 19.26
CA ILE A 551 6.27 -4.67 19.39
C ILE A 551 6.37 -5.15 20.84
N THR A 552 7.55 -5.11 21.45
CA THR A 552 7.75 -5.53 22.86
C THR A 552 6.91 -4.70 23.84
N ALA A 553 6.65 -3.42 23.56
CA ALA A 553 5.87 -2.57 24.44
C ALA A 553 4.34 -2.80 24.37
N ASN A 554 3.84 -3.43 23.30
CA ASN A 554 2.41 -3.52 22.98
C ASN A 554 1.90 -4.95 22.69
N THR A 555 2.75 -5.95 22.93
CA THR A 555 2.44 -7.39 22.79
C THR A 555 2.96 -8.14 24.01
N ALA A 556 2.58 -9.41 24.17
CA ALA A 556 3.18 -10.33 25.14
C ALA A 556 4.41 -11.06 24.56
N LEU A 557 4.94 -10.61 23.41
CA LEU A 557 6.10 -11.24 22.80
C LEU A 557 7.37 -10.99 23.62
N THR A 558 8.05 -12.07 23.99
CA THR A 558 9.28 -12.02 24.79
C THR A 558 10.55 -12.23 23.95
N THR A 559 10.41 -12.80 22.76
CA THR A 559 11.54 -13.04 21.83
C THR A 559 11.33 -12.25 20.54
N VAL A 560 11.86 -11.02 20.52
CA VAL A 560 11.81 -10.11 19.38
C VAL A 560 13.25 -9.72 19.02
N GLN A 561 13.67 -9.98 17.79
CA GLN A 561 15.02 -9.61 17.36
C GLN A 561 15.16 -8.10 17.20
N ARG A 562 16.40 -7.60 17.26
CA ARG A 562 16.68 -6.16 17.26
C ARG A 562 16.20 -5.45 15.99
N ASN A 563 16.46 -6.03 14.82
CA ASN A 563 15.95 -5.56 13.54
C ASN A 563 14.94 -6.58 13.04
N VAL A 564 13.65 -6.26 13.15
CA VAL A 564 12.57 -7.18 12.80
C VAL A 564 12.40 -7.41 11.31
N PHE A 565 13.11 -6.64 10.47
CA PHE A 565 13.09 -6.77 9.01
C PHE A 565 14.08 -7.82 8.47
N VAL A 566 14.90 -8.42 9.34
CA VAL A 566 15.84 -9.47 8.95
C VAL A 566 15.85 -10.61 9.96
N THR A 567 15.98 -11.84 9.49
CA THR A 567 16.25 -12.99 10.37
C THR A 567 17.74 -13.04 10.69
N ASN A 568 18.09 -13.43 11.92
CA ASN A 568 19.47 -13.85 12.20
C ASN A 568 19.66 -15.21 11.50
N GLY A 569 20.54 -15.24 10.49
CA GLY A 569 20.79 -16.44 9.68
C GLY A 569 21.33 -17.64 10.44
#